data_AF-A0A1F3SF93-F1
#
_entry.id   AF-A0A1F3SF93-F1
#
_cell.length_a   1.000
_cell.length_b   1.000
_cell.length_c   1.000
_cell.angle_alpha   90.00
_cell.angle_beta   90.00
_cell.angle_gamma   90.00
#
_symmetry.space_group_name_H-M   'P 1'
#
loop_
_entity.id
_entity.type
_entity.pdbx_description
1 polymer ?
#
loop_
_entity_poly.entity_id
_entity_poly.type
_entity_poly.pdbx_seq_one_letter_code
_entity_poly.pdbx_strand_id
1 'polypeptide(L)'
;MDKEELKKLIENKAENFLKKLKHAGLNDLEYWEKRPENFSREIFIRYLHSIDETRDVNPEMSVRESDSGKYGQTGFRWVFKLKDKFSIMGKSMDVYLKGFFFEEHDPRGVEIQSFKKSTALKVVKK
;
A
#
# COMPACT_ATOMS: atom_id res chain seq x y z
N MET A 1 0.70 6.85 -18.36
CA MET A 1 -0.66 6.44 -18.02
C MET A 1 -1.39 7.67 -17.54
N ASP A 2 -2.50 8.01 -18.18
CA ASP A 2 -3.33 9.13 -17.74
C ASP A 2 -4.24 8.74 -16.57
N LYS A 3 -5.04 9.70 -16.08
CA LYS A 3 -5.93 9.49 -14.93
C LYS A 3 -7.06 8.51 -15.23
N GLU A 4 -7.60 8.49 -16.45
CA GLU A 4 -8.71 7.60 -16.81
C GLU A 4 -8.23 6.16 -16.95
N GLU A 5 -7.06 5.96 -17.54
CA GLU A 5 -6.38 4.66 -17.61
C GLU A 5 -6.05 4.11 -16.22
N LEU A 6 -5.53 4.95 -15.32
CA LEU A 6 -5.25 4.58 -13.93
C LEU A 6 -6.51 4.13 -13.18
N LYS A 7 -7.59 4.90 -13.34
CA LYS A 7 -8.89 4.57 -12.72
C LYS A 7 -9.39 3.20 -13.18
N LYS A 8 -9.38 2.96 -14.50
CA LYS A 8 -9.77 1.65 -15.08
C LYS A 8 -8.91 0.51 -14.54
N LEU A 9 -7.60 0.72 -14.39
CA LEU A 9 -6.69 -0.28 -13.82
C LEU A 9 -7.07 -0.64 -12.37
N ILE A 10 -7.34 0.34 -11.52
CA ILE A 10 -7.60 0.10 -10.10
C ILE A 10 -8.98 -0.55 -9.87
N GLU A 11 -9.99 -0.08 -10.61
CA GLU A 11 -11.35 -0.63 -10.55
C GLU A 11 -11.46 -2.04 -11.16
N ASN A 12 -10.54 -2.42 -12.07
CA ASN A 12 -10.55 -3.73 -12.70
C ASN A 12 -10.24 -4.86 -11.70
N LYS A 13 -11.27 -5.64 -11.33
CA LYS A 13 -11.14 -6.75 -10.36
C LYS A 13 -10.21 -7.88 -10.80
N ALA A 14 -9.93 -8.01 -12.10
CA ALA A 14 -9.02 -9.04 -12.63
C ALA A 14 -7.53 -8.63 -12.53
N GLU A 15 -7.24 -7.37 -12.23
CA GLU A 15 -5.86 -6.87 -12.16
C GLU A 15 -5.22 -7.14 -10.80
N ASN A 16 -3.93 -7.48 -10.82
CA ASN A 16 -3.16 -7.80 -9.63
C ASN A 16 -3.08 -6.62 -8.66
N PHE A 17 -3.21 -6.91 -7.36
CA PHE A 17 -3.16 -5.89 -6.31
C PHE A 17 -1.87 -5.06 -6.36
N LEU A 18 -0.72 -5.72 -6.54
CA LEU A 18 0.57 -5.04 -6.58
C LEU A 18 0.70 -4.07 -7.75
N LYS A 19 0.15 -4.43 -8.91
CA LYS A 19 0.12 -3.56 -10.08
C LYS A 19 -0.70 -2.31 -9.79
N LYS A 20 -1.89 -2.46 -9.21
CA LYS A 20 -2.73 -1.33 -8.77
C LYS A 20 -1.99 -0.45 -7.76
N LEU A 21 -1.38 -1.06 -6.74
CA LEU A 21 -0.63 -0.34 -5.71
C LEU A 21 0.54 0.46 -6.29
N LYS A 22 1.33 -0.15 -7.19
CA LYS A 22 2.45 0.49 -7.87
C LYS A 22 1.99 1.74 -8.61
N HIS A 23 1.01 1.59 -9.49
CA HIS A 23 0.58 2.70 -10.33
C HIS A 23 -0.14 3.79 -9.55
N ALA A 24 -0.98 3.43 -8.57
CA ALA A 24 -1.64 4.41 -7.71
C ALA A 24 -0.61 5.18 -6.86
N GLY A 25 0.30 4.48 -6.19
CA GLY A 25 1.32 5.10 -5.33
C GLY A 25 2.39 5.91 -6.08
N LEU A 26 2.63 5.61 -7.35
CA LEU A 26 3.50 6.45 -8.18
C LEU A 26 2.76 7.66 -8.79
N ASN A 27 1.42 7.66 -8.78
CA ASN A 27 0.62 8.78 -9.28
C ASN A 27 0.30 9.81 -8.18
N ASP A 28 -0.29 9.37 -7.06
CA ASP A 28 -0.62 10.23 -5.93
C ASP A 28 -0.44 9.46 -4.62
N LEU A 29 0.42 9.98 -3.73
CA LEU A 29 0.87 9.29 -2.52
C LEU A 29 0.81 10.24 -1.33
N GLU A 30 -0.05 9.90 -0.37
CA GLU A 30 -0.05 10.46 0.97
C GLU A 30 0.64 9.46 1.90
N TYR A 31 1.71 9.87 2.58
CA TYR A 31 2.52 8.99 3.41
C TYR A 31 2.61 9.53 4.83
N TRP A 32 2.26 8.71 5.81
CA TRP A 32 2.29 9.10 7.23
C TRP A 32 3.72 9.03 7.78
N GLU A 33 4.51 10.05 7.46
CA GLU A 33 5.93 10.15 7.87
C GLU A 33 6.13 10.33 9.38
N LYS A 34 5.11 10.82 10.11
CA LYS A 34 5.22 11.14 11.55
C LYS A 34 5.25 9.91 12.47
N ARG A 35 5.37 8.69 11.95
CA ARG A 35 5.45 7.46 12.76
C ARG A 35 6.89 6.93 12.77
N PRO A 36 7.58 6.90 13.92
CA PRO A 36 9.01 6.58 13.99
C PRO A 36 9.36 5.15 13.56
N GLU A 37 8.40 4.23 13.54
CA GLU A 37 8.63 2.86 13.06
C GLU A 37 8.62 2.73 11.53
N ASN A 38 8.09 3.71 10.81
CA ASN A 38 7.99 3.65 9.36
C ASN A 38 9.36 3.89 8.72
N PHE A 39 9.62 3.19 7.61
CA PHE A 39 10.67 3.59 6.69
C PHE A 39 10.35 4.96 6.08
N SER A 40 11.34 5.59 5.47
CA SER A 40 11.11 6.88 4.80
C SER A 40 10.25 6.72 3.56
N ARG A 41 9.63 7.83 3.13
CA ARG A 41 8.86 7.88 1.89
C ARG A 41 9.70 7.50 0.67
N GLU A 42 10.98 7.89 0.63
CA GLU A 42 11.87 7.51 -0.48
C GLU A 42 12.08 5.99 -0.56
N ILE A 43 12.19 5.32 0.59
CA ILE A 43 12.29 3.86 0.63
C ILE A 43 11.01 3.21 0.09
N PHE A 44 9.84 3.77 0.43
CA PHE A 44 8.57 3.29 -0.11
C PHE A 44 8.46 3.48 -1.63
N ILE A 45 8.89 4.64 -2.16
CA ILE A 45 8.92 4.87 -3.62
C ILE A 45 9.83 3.85 -4.31
N ARG A 46 11.00 3.55 -3.74
CA ARG A 46 11.88 2.47 -4.25
C ARG A 46 11.21 1.11 -4.24
N TYR A 47 10.46 0.80 -3.18
CA TYR A 47 9.64 -0.41 -3.12
C TYR A 47 8.63 -0.46 -4.27
N LEU A 48 7.88 0.61 -4.52
CA LEU A 48 6.91 0.65 -5.62
C LEU A 48 7.57 0.40 -6.99
N HIS A 49 8.73 1.01 -7.25
CA HIS A 49 9.46 0.77 -8.49
C HIS A 49 9.99 -0.66 -8.63
N SER A 50 10.24 -1.35 -7.51
CA SER A 50 10.72 -2.74 -7.49
C SER A 50 9.62 -3.80 -7.59
N ILE A 51 8.34 -3.40 -7.51
CA ILE A 51 7.21 -4.33 -7.57
C ILE A 51 7.24 -5.09 -8.91
N ASP A 52 7.24 -6.42 -8.81
CA ASP A 52 6.84 -7.32 -9.88
C ASP A 52 5.31 -7.34 -9.98
N GLU A 53 4.81 -6.75 -11.06
CA GLU A 53 3.37 -6.60 -11.33
C GLU A 53 2.69 -7.92 -11.70
N THR A 54 3.44 -8.95 -12.09
CA THR A 54 2.90 -10.26 -12.47
C THR A 54 2.62 -11.15 -11.26
N ARG A 55 3.20 -10.80 -10.12
CA ARG A 55 3.06 -11.59 -8.90
C ARG A 55 1.69 -11.41 -8.27
N ASP A 56 0.99 -12.52 -8.11
CA ASP A 56 -0.28 -12.55 -7.41
C ASP A 56 -0.05 -12.53 -5.89
N VAL A 57 -0.67 -11.55 -5.22
CA VAL A 57 -0.69 -11.45 -3.76
C VAL A 57 -2.09 -11.04 -3.32
N ASN A 58 -2.54 -11.64 -2.22
CA ASN A 58 -3.82 -11.34 -1.60
C ASN A 58 -3.57 -10.59 -0.29
N PRO A 59 -3.67 -9.25 -0.25
CA PRO A 59 -3.58 -8.52 1.00
C PRO A 59 -4.77 -8.86 1.90
N GLU A 60 -4.56 -8.79 3.20
CA GLU A 60 -5.68 -8.80 4.15
C GLU A 60 -6.45 -7.49 4.01
N MET A 61 -7.75 -7.59 3.73
CA MET A 61 -8.65 -6.44 3.61
C MET A 61 -9.51 -6.34 4.86
N SER A 62 -9.54 -5.17 5.49
CA SER A 62 -10.38 -4.90 6.66
C SER A 62 -11.14 -3.60 6.49
N VAL A 63 -12.34 -3.50 7.05
CA VAL A 63 -13.08 -2.23 7.08
C VAL A 63 -12.27 -1.20 7.88
N ARG A 64 -12.24 0.04 7.37
CA ARG A 64 -11.56 1.14 8.05
C ARG A 64 -12.30 1.45 9.36
N GLU A 65 -11.56 1.41 10.46
CA GLU A 65 -12.11 1.63 11.82
C GLU A 65 -12.35 3.11 12.13
N SER A 66 -11.74 4.03 11.37
CA SER A 66 -11.83 5.47 11.61
C SER A 66 -11.67 6.29 10.34
N ASP A 67 -12.47 7.34 10.23
CA ASP A 67 -12.40 8.36 9.19
C ASP A 67 -11.50 9.55 9.60
N SER A 68 -10.75 9.41 10.70
CA SER A 68 -9.79 10.41 11.15
C SER A 68 -8.55 10.40 10.24
N GLY A 69 -8.59 11.19 9.18
CA GLY A 69 -7.51 11.38 8.21
C GLY A 69 -7.91 12.35 7.11
N LYS A 70 -6.95 12.89 6.36
CA LYS A 70 -7.19 13.87 5.28
C LYS A 70 -8.18 13.33 4.23
N TYR A 71 -8.12 12.03 3.97
CA TYR A 71 -9.01 11.31 3.06
C TYR A 71 -9.90 10.30 3.81
N GLY A 72 -10.05 10.48 5.12
CA GLY A 72 -10.81 9.54 5.93
C GLY A 72 -12.31 9.59 5.66
N GLN A 73 -12.89 10.71 5.22
CA GLN A 73 -14.33 10.72 4.85
C GLN A 73 -14.59 10.35 3.39
N THR A 74 -13.61 10.56 2.50
CA THR A 74 -13.79 10.35 1.05
C THR A 74 -13.10 9.10 0.51
N GLY A 75 -12.11 8.55 1.19
CA GLY A 75 -11.29 7.41 0.76
C GLY A 75 -11.98 6.05 0.88
N PHE A 76 -11.42 5.02 0.22
CA PHE A 76 -11.95 3.65 0.25
C PHE A 76 -12.26 3.20 1.68
N ARG A 77 -13.42 2.56 1.86
CA ARG A 77 -13.85 1.97 3.14
C ARG A 77 -12.97 0.80 3.60
N TRP A 78 -12.09 0.31 2.75
CA TRP A 78 -11.25 -0.86 3.00
C TRP A 78 -9.79 -0.47 3.11
N VAL A 79 -9.17 -0.95 4.18
CA VAL A 79 -7.73 -0.87 4.43
C VAL A 79 -7.12 -2.20 4.03
N PHE A 80 -6.05 -2.14 3.24
CA PHE A 80 -5.22 -3.30 2.93
C PHE A 80 -4.08 -3.43 3.94
N LYS A 81 -3.73 -4.67 4.25
CA LYS A 81 -2.51 -5.03 4.98
C LYS A 81 -1.77 -6.09 4.18
N LEU A 82 -0.52 -5.82 3.87
CA LEU A 82 0.33 -6.70 3.07
C LEU A 82 1.63 -6.97 3.82
N LYS A 83 2.01 -8.25 3.88
CA LYS A 83 3.38 -8.66 4.22
C LYS A 83 4.08 -9.02 2.92
N ASP A 84 5.25 -8.46 2.70
CA ASP A 84 5.99 -8.67 1.47
C ASP A 84 7.50 -8.76 1.70
N LYS A 85 8.23 -9.19 0.68
CA LYS A 85 9.69 -9.16 0.64
C LYS A 85 10.16 -8.09 -0.33
N PHE A 86 11.01 -7.21 0.19
CA PHE A 86 11.60 -6.12 -0.56
C PHE A 86 13.12 -6.20 -0.46
N SER A 87 13.84 -6.00 -1.56
CA SER A 87 15.31 -5.96 -1.54
C SER A 87 15.80 -4.52 -1.61
N ILE A 88 16.52 -4.06 -0.58
CA ILE A 88 17.18 -2.76 -0.57
C ILE A 88 18.69 -2.97 -0.51
N MET A 89 19.44 -2.38 -1.44
CA MET A 89 20.91 -2.46 -1.49
C MET A 89 21.43 -3.92 -1.41
N GLY A 90 20.79 -4.85 -2.12
CA GLY A 90 21.16 -6.26 -2.13
C GLY A 90 20.77 -7.07 -0.89
N LYS A 91 20.09 -6.46 0.10
CA LYS A 91 19.57 -7.15 1.28
C LYS A 91 18.06 -7.31 1.17
N SER A 92 17.59 -8.56 1.20
CA SER A 92 16.17 -8.87 1.31
C SER A 92 15.68 -8.54 2.73
N MET A 93 14.54 -7.85 2.82
CA MET A 93 13.86 -7.52 4.05
C MET A 93 12.38 -7.90 3.95
N ASP A 94 11.85 -8.48 5.02
CA ASP A 94 10.40 -8.64 5.16
C ASP A 94 9.80 -7.30 5.61
N VAL A 95 8.83 -6.81 4.86
CA VAL A 95 8.14 -5.55 5.09
C VAL A 95 6.66 -5.79 5.41
N TYR A 96 6.11 -4.91 6.22
CA TYR A 96 4.69 -4.80 6.48
C TYR A 96 4.21 -3.46 5.93
N LEU A 97 3.14 -3.51 5.15
CA LEU A 97 2.50 -2.37 4.52
C LEU A 97 1.02 -2.31 4.94
N LYS A 98 0.55 -1.13 5.36
CA LYS A 98 -0.85 -0.84 5.65
C LYS A 98 -1.24 0.49 4.99
N GLY A 99 -2.34 0.48 4.27
CA GLY A 99 -2.85 1.67 3.58
C GLY A 99 -4.23 1.45 2.98
N PHE A 100 -4.69 2.43 2.21
CA PHE A 100 -5.93 2.34 1.43
C PHE A 100 -5.80 3.16 0.15
N PHE A 101 -6.60 2.83 -0.86
CA PHE A 101 -6.70 3.63 -2.08
C PHE A 101 -7.57 4.87 -1.83
N PHE A 102 -7.24 5.98 -2.47
CA PHE A 102 -8.09 7.16 -2.45
C PHE A 102 -9.44 6.85 -3.10
N GLU A 103 -10.46 7.58 -2.64
CA GLU A 103 -11.85 7.69 -3.12
C GLU A 103 -12.41 6.56 -3.99
N GLU A 104 -13.50 5.93 -3.54
CA GLU A 104 -14.17 4.83 -4.28
C GLU A 104 -14.59 5.21 -5.71
N HIS A 105 -14.75 6.51 -5.99
CA HIS A 105 -15.12 7.05 -7.29
C HIS A 105 -13.99 7.77 -8.04
N ASP A 106 -12.83 7.99 -7.40
CA ASP A 106 -11.63 8.57 -8.00
C ASP A 106 -10.35 7.94 -7.39
N PRO A 107 -10.08 6.65 -7.69
CA PRO A 107 -8.90 5.95 -7.20
C PRO A 107 -7.64 6.45 -7.91
N ARG A 108 -7.21 7.67 -7.60
CA ARG A 108 -6.02 8.28 -8.20
C ARG A 108 -4.73 7.97 -7.46
N GLY A 109 -4.81 7.38 -6.27
CA GLY A 109 -3.66 7.28 -5.39
C GLY A 109 -3.87 6.39 -4.18
N VAL A 110 -2.91 6.42 -3.26
CA VAL A 110 -2.95 5.67 -2.00
C VAL A 110 -2.51 6.51 -0.81
N GLU A 111 -3.14 6.24 0.33
CA GLU A 111 -2.65 6.64 1.63
C GLU A 111 -1.91 5.47 2.27
N ILE A 112 -0.66 5.71 2.68
CA ILE A 112 0.15 4.72 3.40
C ILE A 112 0.29 5.14 4.86
N GLN A 113 -0.34 4.35 5.72
CA GLN A 113 -0.36 4.55 7.17
C GLN A 113 0.83 3.88 7.85
N SER A 114 1.29 2.74 7.31
CA SER A 114 2.45 2.04 7.85
C SER A 114 3.22 1.35 6.75
N PHE A 115 4.53 1.57 6.72
CA PHE A 115 5.44 0.80 5.89
C PHE A 115 6.73 0.63 6.67
N LYS A 116 6.92 -0.57 7.23
CA LYS A 116 7.98 -0.84 8.20
C LYS A 116 8.50 -2.25 8.06
N LYS A 117 9.60 -2.56 8.75
CA LYS A 117 10.09 -3.94 8.85
C LYS A 117 8.99 -4.80 9.47
N SER A 118 8.68 -5.93 8.85
CA SER A 118 7.77 -6.91 9.42
C SER A 118 8.47 -7.54 10.64
N THR A 119 8.09 -7.12 11.84
CA THR A 119 8.44 -7.86 13.04
C THR A 119 7.65 -9.16 13.00
N ALA A 120 8.36 -10.30 12.91
CA ALA A 120 7.78 -11.57 13.27
C ALA A 120 7.30 -11.41 14.72
N LEU A 121 5.98 -11.35 14.93
CA LEU A 121 5.42 -11.54 16.26
C LEU A 121 6.04 -12.83 16.77
N LYS A 122 6.82 -12.74 17.86
CA LYS A 122 7.18 -13.93 18.62
C LYS A 122 5.86 -14.65 18.86
N VAL A 123 5.74 -15.86 18.33
CA VAL A 123 4.61 -16.74 18.60
C VAL A 123 4.55 -16.86 20.12
N VAL A 124 3.58 -16.20 20.74
CA VAL A 124 3.25 -16.49 22.14
C VAL A 124 2.57 -17.84 22.07
N LYS A 125 3.35 -18.91 22.32
CA LYS A 125 2.77 -20.23 22.57
C LYS A 125 1.82 -20.06 23.75
N LYS A 126 0.52 -20.23 23.49
CA LYS A 126 -0.44 -20.58 24.53
C LYS A 126 -0.24 -22.05 24.89
#